data_AF-A0A0Q7M8V7-F1
#
_entry.id   AF-A0A0Q7M8V7-F1
#
_cell.length_a   1.000
_cell.length_b   1.000
_cell.length_c   1.000
_cell.angle_alpha   90.00
_cell.angle_beta   90.00
_cell.angle_gamma   90.00
#
_symmetry.space_group_name_H-M   'P 1'
#
loop_
_entity.id
_entity.type
_entity.pdbx_description
1 polymer ?
#
loop_
_entity_poly.entity_id
_entity_poly.type
_entity_poly.pdbx_seq_one_letter_code
_entity_poly.pdbx_strand_id
1 'polypeptide(L)'
;MVDEWRVGELADVSGLTVRTLHHYDDIGLLTPDRTPAGHRVYRREQVERLYRISVLRRFGTSLEDIGAALDDPTWTLDGALRTHLATLEDQVLRMERVLHRLGDVPAAGPADEDVCRRLLAVLEDTTVAATEPLRRIAVLVYADLEAARQHLVDVFGLEPGPLRRDDAGTVVHAEVRTADGVVMLHRVAPEWGLASPATLGAATGMLVVTVQDVDAHHAAVVARGGTVTFPPADQSYGVREYGALGPEGEPWSFWSPLP
;
A
#
# COMPACT_ATOMS: atom_id res chain seq x y z
N MET A 1 -32.98 10.85 15.16
CA MET A 1 -31.99 9.77 15.00
C MET A 1 -32.56 8.57 15.76
N VAL A 2 -32.54 7.38 15.18
CA VAL A 2 -33.14 6.19 15.82
C VAL A 2 -32.24 5.78 16.99
N ASP A 3 -32.80 5.67 18.20
CA ASP A 3 -32.04 5.34 19.41
C ASP A 3 -31.95 3.82 19.67
N GLU A 4 -32.79 3.02 18.99
CA GLU A 4 -32.84 1.56 19.12
C GLU A 4 -33.12 0.89 17.77
N TRP A 5 -32.32 -0.12 17.41
CA TRP A 5 -32.48 -0.94 16.22
C TRP A 5 -32.99 -2.33 16.57
N ARG A 6 -33.99 -2.82 15.85
CA ARG A 6 -34.36 -4.24 15.89
C ARG A 6 -33.33 -5.08 15.14
N VAL A 7 -33.26 -6.38 15.43
CA VAL A 7 -32.29 -7.29 14.79
C VAL A 7 -32.35 -7.28 13.26
N GLY A 8 -33.55 -7.15 12.67
CA GLY A 8 -33.71 -7.06 11.21
C GLY A 8 -33.17 -5.74 10.64
N GLU A 9 -33.51 -4.62 11.29
CA GLU A 9 -33.03 -3.29 10.88
C GLU A 9 -31.51 -3.19 11.01
N LEU A 10 -30.93 -3.78 12.06
CA LEU A 10 -29.49 -3.82 12.25
C LEU A 10 -28.80 -4.71 11.21
N ALA A 11 -29.40 -5.84 10.84
CA ALA A 11 -28.90 -6.71 9.78
C ALA A 11 -28.86 -5.94 8.44
N ASP A 12 -29.93 -5.24 8.08
CA ASP A 12 -30.02 -4.47 6.85
C ASP A 12 -28.98 -3.34 6.79
N VAL A 13 -28.80 -2.59 7.89
CA VAL A 13 -27.86 -1.46 7.94
C VAL A 13 -26.40 -1.92 8.02
N SER A 14 -26.11 -3.03 8.69
CA SER A 14 -24.74 -3.55 8.82
C SER A 14 -24.29 -4.43 7.64
N GLY A 15 -25.23 -4.84 6.77
CA GLY A 15 -24.98 -5.82 5.71
C GLY A 15 -24.70 -7.24 6.23
N LEU A 16 -24.98 -7.51 7.51
CA LEU A 16 -24.86 -8.82 8.13
C LEU A 16 -26.19 -9.55 8.11
N THR A 17 -26.15 -10.87 8.21
CA THR A 17 -27.39 -11.65 8.33
C THR A 17 -27.89 -11.63 9.78
N VAL A 18 -29.21 -11.74 9.98
CA VAL A 18 -29.81 -11.96 11.31
C VAL A 18 -29.19 -13.19 12.00
N ARG A 19 -28.85 -14.24 11.23
CA ARG A 19 -28.15 -15.42 11.75
C ARG A 19 -26.78 -15.07 12.33
N THR A 20 -26.02 -14.18 11.69
CA THR A 20 -24.73 -13.70 12.19
C THR A 20 -24.90 -12.92 13.50
N LEU A 21 -25.90 -12.05 13.59
CA LEU A 21 -26.18 -11.29 14.82
C LEU A 21 -26.62 -12.19 15.97
N HIS A 22 -27.42 -13.23 15.71
CA HIS A 22 -27.75 -14.24 16.72
C HIS A 22 -26.51 -15.03 17.14
N HIS A 23 -25.65 -15.42 16.20
CA HIS A 23 -24.42 -16.10 16.54
C HIS A 23 -23.51 -15.24 17.44
N TYR A 24 -23.42 -13.93 17.19
CA TYR A 24 -22.65 -13.02 18.04
C TYR A 24 -23.26 -12.86 19.44
N ASP A 25 -24.59 -12.89 19.57
CA ASP A 25 -25.28 -12.94 20.86
C ASP A 25 -24.97 -14.27 21.59
N ASP A 26 -25.07 -15.40 20.90
CA ASP A 26 -24.84 -16.74 21.47
C ASP A 26 -23.42 -16.93 22.05
N ILE A 27 -22.41 -16.31 21.42
CA ILE A 27 -21.01 -16.35 21.89
C ILE A 27 -20.65 -15.17 22.81
N GLY A 28 -21.61 -14.30 23.15
CA GLY A 28 -21.39 -13.13 24.01
C GLY A 28 -20.59 -11.99 23.36
N LEU A 29 -20.32 -12.05 22.06
CA LEU A 29 -19.55 -11.05 21.33
C LEU A 29 -20.35 -9.75 21.12
N LEU A 30 -21.67 -9.86 20.92
CA LEU A 30 -22.58 -8.72 20.82
C LEU A 30 -23.91 -9.02 21.52
N THR A 31 -24.04 -8.55 22.75
CA THR A 31 -25.22 -8.80 23.59
C THR A 31 -26.30 -7.74 23.37
N PRO A 32 -27.50 -8.09 22.86
CA PRO A 32 -28.61 -7.16 22.69
C PRO A 32 -29.28 -6.85 24.04
N ASP A 33 -29.89 -5.67 24.10
CA ASP A 33 -30.91 -5.39 25.09
C ASP A 33 -32.23 -6.07 24.71
N ARG A 34 -33.18 -6.14 25.65
CA ARG A 34 -34.50 -6.70 25.41
C ARG A 34 -35.59 -5.68 25.72
N THR A 35 -36.55 -5.57 24.81
CA THR A 35 -37.80 -4.85 25.06
C THR A 35 -38.63 -5.54 26.14
N PRO A 36 -39.63 -4.86 26.74
CA PRO A 36 -40.56 -5.48 27.69
C PRO A 36 -41.31 -6.70 27.12
N ALA A 37 -41.51 -6.76 25.80
CA ALA A 37 -42.11 -7.89 25.09
C ALA A 37 -41.11 -9.04 24.81
N GLY A 38 -39.84 -8.91 25.20
CA GLY A 38 -38.80 -9.93 25.05
C GLY A 38 -38.04 -9.91 23.71
N HIS A 39 -38.33 -8.96 22.81
CA HIS A 39 -37.61 -8.83 21.54
C HIS A 39 -36.24 -8.18 21.71
N ARG A 40 -35.25 -8.66 20.94
CA ARG A 40 -33.88 -8.12 20.85
C ARG A 40 -33.88 -6.71 20.26
N VAL A 41 -33.21 -5.79 20.94
CA VAL A 41 -32.95 -4.43 20.50
C VAL A 41 -31.49 -4.07 20.74
N TYR A 42 -30.92 -3.29 19.83
CA TYR A 42 -29.54 -2.83 19.88
C TYR A 42 -29.57 -1.31 19.95
N ARG A 43 -28.86 -0.76 20.91
CA ARG A 43 -28.62 0.66 21.13
C ARG A 43 -27.29 1.06 20.53
N ARG A 44 -27.03 2.36 20.57
CA ARG A 44 -25.83 2.98 20.00
C ARG A 44 -24.52 2.27 20.41
N GLU A 45 -24.36 1.90 21.68
CA GLU A 45 -23.14 1.24 22.16
C GLU A 45 -22.93 -0.14 21.51
N GLN A 46 -24.00 -0.93 21.36
CA GLN A 46 -23.92 -2.22 20.65
C GLN A 46 -23.65 -2.02 19.16
N VAL A 47 -24.21 -0.99 18.55
CA VAL A 47 -23.94 -0.67 17.14
C VAL A 47 -22.48 -0.25 16.95
N GLU A 48 -21.93 0.58 17.85
CA GLU A 48 -20.51 0.96 17.83
C GLU A 48 -19.59 -0.26 18.02
N ARG A 49 -19.95 -1.18 18.93
CA ARG A 49 -19.24 -2.45 19.11
C ARG A 49 -19.32 -3.32 17.84
N LEU A 50 -20.48 -3.40 17.19
CA LEU A 50 -20.66 -4.14 15.93
C LEU A 50 -19.79 -3.59 14.80
N TYR A 51 -19.64 -2.27 14.68
CA TYR A 51 -18.73 -1.68 13.72
C TYR A 51 -17.28 -2.08 14.00
N ARG A 52 -16.84 -2.09 15.26
CA ARG A 52 -15.49 -2.55 15.64
C ARG A 52 -15.28 -4.03 15.30
N ILE A 53 -16.26 -4.89 15.62
CA ILE A 53 -16.24 -6.32 15.25
C ILE A 53 -16.10 -6.47 13.73
N SER A 54 -16.89 -5.73 12.96
CA SER A 54 -16.90 -5.82 11.50
C SER A 54 -15.56 -5.39 10.89
N VAL A 55 -14.95 -4.33 11.41
CA VAL A 55 -13.62 -3.86 11.00
C VAL A 55 -12.55 -4.92 11.31
N LEU A 56 -12.49 -5.42 12.55
CA LEU A 56 -11.49 -6.41 12.95
C LEU A 56 -11.66 -7.74 12.21
N ARG A 57 -12.91 -8.15 11.95
CA ARG A 57 -13.17 -9.35 11.15
C ARG A 57 -12.65 -9.22 9.72
N ARG A 58 -12.71 -8.02 9.15
CA ARG A 58 -12.17 -7.74 7.80
C ARG A 58 -10.64 -7.78 7.76
N PHE A 59 -9.99 -7.56 8.91
CA PHE A 59 -8.54 -7.76 9.10
C PHE A 59 -8.16 -9.21 9.43
N GLY A 60 -9.10 -10.16 9.30
CA GLY A 60 -8.81 -11.58 9.48
C GLY A 60 -8.71 -12.03 10.95
N THR A 61 -8.99 -11.15 11.91
CA THR A 61 -8.98 -11.50 13.33
C THR A 61 -10.07 -12.53 13.66
N SER A 62 -9.75 -13.49 14.52
CA SER A 62 -10.71 -14.52 14.97
C SER A 62 -11.79 -13.88 15.86
N LEU A 63 -12.99 -14.47 15.93
CA LEU A 63 -14.08 -13.91 16.76
C LEU A 63 -13.73 -13.93 18.25
N GLU A 64 -12.92 -14.90 18.68
CA GLU A 64 -12.41 -15.02 20.06
C GLU A 64 -11.46 -13.87 20.40
N ASP A 65 -10.46 -13.63 19.55
CA ASP A 65 -9.51 -12.53 19.72
C ASP A 65 -10.20 -11.16 19.66
N ILE A 66 -11.24 -11.02 18.81
CA ILE A 66 -12.05 -9.80 18.75
C ILE A 66 -12.78 -9.57 20.07
N GLY A 67 -13.37 -10.62 20.67
CA GLY A 67 -14.03 -10.52 21.97
C GLY A 67 -13.05 -10.06 23.06
N ALA A 68 -11.93 -10.77 23.19
CA ALA A 68 -10.89 -10.44 24.17
C ALA A 68 -10.34 -9.01 24.00
N ALA A 69 -10.12 -8.59 22.75
CA ALA A 69 -9.68 -7.24 22.42
C ALA A 69 -10.70 -6.17 22.81
N LEU A 70 -11.98 -6.36 22.47
CA LEU A 70 -13.00 -5.34 22.74
C LEU A 70 -13.45 -5.28 24.21
N ASP A 71 -13.12 -6.29 25.00
CA ASP A 71 -13.39 -6.34 26.45
C ASP A 71 -12.22 -5.79 27.28
N ASP A 72 -11.02 -5.65 26.69
CA ASP A 72 -9.88 -4.99 27.30
C ASP A 72 -10.03 -3.45 27.23
N PRO A 73 -10.14 -2.73 28.37
CA PRO A 73 -10.28 -1.28 28.38
C PRO A 73 -9.06 -0.52 27.87
N THR A 74 -7.90 -1.17 27.76
CA THR A 74 -6.67 -0.59 27.21
C THR A 74 -6.55 -0.80 25.70
N TRP A 75 -7.43 -1.61 25.10
CA TRP A 75 -7.41 -1.85 23.68
C TRP A 75 -7.72 -0.59 22.89
N THR A 76 -6.97 -0.41 21.80
CA THR A 76 -7.19 0.69 20.87
C THR A 76 -7.25 0.16 19.44
N LEU A 77 -8.17 0.71 18.65
CA LEU A 77 -8.24 0.41 17.21
C LEU A 77 -6.91 0.73 16.51
N ASP A 78 -6.27 1.83 16.90
CA ASP A 78 -4.97 2.25 16.39
C ASP A 78 -3.87 1.21 16.68
N GLY A 79 -3.84 0.64 17.89
CA GLY A 79 -2.96 -0.49 18.22
C GLY A 79 -3.21 -1.72 17.35
N ALA A 80 -4.48 -2.11 17.18
CA ALA A 80 -4.86 -3.25 16.34
C ALA A 80 -4.49 -3.04 14.86
N LEU A 81 -4.71 -1.82 14.34
CA LEU A 81 -4.33 -1.44 12.98
C LEU A 81 -2.82 -1.53 12.78
N ARG A 82 -2.02 -1.05 13.73
CA ARG A 82 -0.55 -1.18 13.67
C ARG A 82 -0.09 -2.63 13.64
N THR A 83 -0.66 -3.49 14.50
CA THR A 83 -0.33 -4.91 14.52
C THR A 83 -0.69 -5.61 13.20
N HIS A 84 -1.86 -5.30 12.64
CA HIS A 84 -2.27 -5.86 11.36
C HIS A 84 -1.40 -5.36 10.20
N LEU A 85 -1.08 -4.05 10.18
CA LEU A 85 -0.19 -3.47 9.19
C LEU A 85 1.18 -4.14 9.21
N ALA A 86 1.79 -4.33 10.39
CA ALA A 86 3.06 -5.04 10.53
C ALA A 86 2.98 -6.48 10.01
N THR A 87 1.86 -7.18 10.26
CA THR A 87 1.65 -8.54 9.74
C THR A 87 1.56 -8.57 8.21
N LEU A 88 0.86 -7.59 7.61
CA LEU A 88 0.73 -7.45 6.17
C LEU A 88 2.08 -7.08 5.52
N GLU A 89 2.83 -6.16 6.13
CA GLU A 89 4.17 -5.80 5.67
C GLU A 89 5.10 -7.03 5.66
N ASP A 90 5.06 -7.84 6.71
CA ASP A 90 5.78 -9.12 6.77
C ASP A 90 5.32 -10.11 5.68
N GLN A 91 4.02 -10.16 5.37
CA GLN A 91 3.49 -10.98 4.28
C GLN A 91 3.98 -10.49 2.90
N VAL A 92 4.00 -9.17 2.68
CA VAL A 92 4.52 -8.55 1.45
C VAL A 92 5.98 -8.91 1.27
N LEU A 93 6.82 -8.72 2.29
CA LEU A 93 8.26 -9.05 2.23
C LEU A 93 8.50 -10.54 1.91
N ARG A 94 7.69 -11.43 2.51
CA ARG A 94 7.76 -12.87 2.17
C ARG A 94 7.40 -13.14 0.72
N MET A 95 6.34 -12.51 0.22
CA MET A 95 5.90 -12.69 -1.17
C MET A 95 6.90 -12.12 -2.18
N GLU A 96 7.46 -10.95 -1.90
CA GLU A 96 8.50 -10.31 -2.71
C GLU A 96 9.74 -11.20 -2.83
N ARG A 97 10.14 -11.88 -1.75
CA ARG A 97 11.24 -12.87 -1.80
C ARG A 97 10.91 -14.08 -2.64
N VAL A 98 9.69 -14.60 -2.54
CA VAL A 98 9.27 -15.70 -3.41
C VAL A 98 9.32 -15.25 -4.86
N LEU A 99 8.81 -14.06 -5.17
CA LEU A 99 8.85 -13.48 -6.51
C LEU A 99 10.28 -13.31 -7.03
N HIS A 100 11.18 -12.70 -6.24
CA HIS A 100 12.57 -12.48 -6.64
C HIS A 100 13.28 -13.81 -6.92
N ARG A 101 13.16 -14.78 -6.00
CA ARG A 101 13.81 -16.08 -6.15
C ARG A 101 13.22 -16.92 -7.28
N LEU A 102 11.90 -16.86 -7.50
CA LEU A 102 11.28 -17.50 -8.66
C LEU A 102 11.76 -16.87 -9.97
N GLY A 103 11.95 -15.55 -10.01
CA GLY A 103 12.54 -14.86 -11.16
C GLY A 103 13.97 -15.32 -11.46
N ASP A 104 14.74 -15.71 -10.43
CA ASP A 104 16.10 -16.22 -10.58
C ASP A 104 16.17 -17.70 -10.98
N VAL A 105 15.07 -18.46 -10.86
CA VAL A 105 15.01 -19.86 -11.32
C VAL A 105 14.93 -19.85 -12.85
N PRO A 106 15.95 -20.32 -13.57
CA PRO A 106 15.90 -20.35 -15.03
C PRO A 106 14.77 -21.28 -15.50
N ALA A 107 13.78 -20.71 -16.19
CA ALA A 107 12.66 -21.46 -16.76
C ALA A 107 13.02 -22.28 -18.01
N ALA A 108 14.30 -22.32 -18.39
CA ALA A 108 14.77 -22.97 -19.61
C ALA A 108 15.25 -24.41 -19.31
N GLY A 109 14.32 -25.36 -19.26
CA GLY A 109 14.62 -26.79 -19.18
C GLY A 109 13.40 -27.64 -18.80
N PRO A 110 13.46 -28.98 -18.96
CA PRO A 110 12.45 -29.86 -18.38
C PRO A 110 12.45 -29.70 -16.85
N ALA A 111 11.27 -29.83 -16.22
CA ALA A 111 11.11 -29.82 -14.77
C ALA A 111 11.73 -31.09 -14.14
N ASP A 112 13.06 -31.17 -14.19
CA ASP A 112 13.83 -32.23 -13.56
C ASP A 112 13.78 -32.10 -12.03
N GLU A 113 14.27 -33.12 -11.35
CA GLU A 113 14.28 -33.18 -9.88
C GLU A 113 14.98 -31.96 -9.26
N ASP A 114 15.99 -31.41 -9.93
CA ASP A 114 16.79 -30.29 -9.45
C ASP A 114 16.01 -28.96 -9.52
N VAL A 115 15.24 -28.75 -10.59
CA VAL A 115 14.27 -27.64 -10.69
C VAL A 115 13.21 -27.76 -9.59
N CYS A 116 12.58 -28.93 -9.42
CA CYS A 116 11.56 -29.13 -8.38
C CYS A 116 12.10 -28.92 -6.97
N ARG A 117 13.32 -29.40 -6.67
CA ARG A 117 13.99 -29.19 -5.38
C ARG A 117 14.26 -27.71 -5.09
N ARG A 118 14.72 -26.96 -6.10
CA ARG A 118 14.93 -25.50 -5.98
C ARG A 118 13.62 -24.76 -5.74
N LEU A 119 12.55 -25.10 -6.46
CA LEU A 119 11.23 -24.49 -6.25
C LEU A 119 10.68 -24.75 -4.84
N LEU A 120 10.83 -25.96 -4.32
CA LEU A 120 10.44 -26.28 -2.93
C LEU A 120 11.24 -25.47 -1.92
N ALA A 121 12.56 -25.34 -2.10
CA ALA A 121 13.40 -24.51 -1.23
C ALA A 121 12.97 -23.03 -1.23
N VAL A 122 12.56 -22.49 -2.38
CA VAL A 122 12.03 -21.11 -2.49
C VAL A 122 10.74 -20.92 -1.68
N LEU A 123 9.88 -21.96 -1.61
CA LEU A 123 8.62 -21.93 -0.88
C LEU A 123 8.78 -22.15 0.63
N GLU A 124 9.78 -22.93 1.06
CA GLU A 124 9.99 -23.29 2.47
C GLU A 124 10.79 -22.24 3.24
N ASP A 125 11.81 -21.63 2.64
CA ASP A 125 12.69 -20.69 3.33
C ASP A 125 12.22 -19.23 3.19
N THR A 126 11.14 -18.88 3.88
CA THR A 126 10.58 -17.51 3.82
C THR A 126 10.95 -16.66 5.04
N THR A 127 11.84 -17.14 5.92
CA THR A 127 12.25 -16.41 7.12
C THR A 127 13.19 -15.25 6.77
N VAL A 128 12.94 -14.09 7.36
CA VAL A 128 13.83 -12.92 7.26
C VAL A 128 14.97 -13.08 8.28
N ALA A 129 16.22 -12.98 7.86
CA ALA A 129 17.31 -12.81 8.82
C ALA A 129 17.30 -11.38 9.40
N ALA A 130 17.61 -11.20 10.68
CA ALA A 130 17.56 -9.88 11.32
C ALA A 130 18.46 -8.81 10.66
N THR A 131 19.47 -9.22 9.91
CA THR A 131 20.42 -8.35 9.19
C THR A 131 20.10 -8.22 7.70
N GLU A 132 19.05 -8.86 7.21
CA GLU A 132 18.67 -8.83 5.80
C GLU A 132 18.08 -7.47 5.43
N PRO A 133 18.57 -6.79 4.37
CA PRO A 133 17.94 -5.57 3.88
C PRO A 133 16.52 -5.85 3.39
N LEU A 134 15.52 -5.19 3.97
CA LEU A 134 14.11 -5.49 3.69
C LEU A 134 13.56 -4.69 2.51
N ARG A 135 13.82 -3.39 2.49
CA ARG A 135 13.22 -2.48 1.51
C ARG A 135 14.18 -1.37 1.16
N ARG A 136 14.28 -1.09 -0.14
CA ARG A 136 14.96 0.11 -0.65
C ARG A 136 13.98 1.27 -0.68
N ILE A 137 14.45 2.46 -0.32
CA ILE A 137 13.71 3.71 -0.51
C ILE A 137 14.56 4.59 -1.41
N ALA A 138 13.99 5.06 -2.51
CA ALA A 138 14.63 6.03 -3.38
C ALA A 138 14.47 7.43 -2.77
N VAL A 139 15.55 8.21 -2.76
CA VAL A 139 15.53 9.61 -2.38
C VAL A 139 15.92 10.44 -3.60
N LEU A 140 15.03 11.31 -4.05
CA LEU A 140 15.29 12.26 -5.14
C LEU A 140 15.47 13.66 -4.58
N VAL A 141 16.39 14.42 -5.17
CA VAL A 141 16.72 15.77 -4.70
C VAL A 141 16.13 16.80 -5.65
N TYR A 142 15.32 17.71 -5.12
CA TYR A 142 14.72 18.81 -5.87
C TYR A 142 14.94 20.15 -5.17
N ALA A 143 15.05 21.23 -5.96
CA ALA A 143 15.12 22.60 -5.51
C ALA A 143 13.77 23.08 -4.95
N ASP A 144 12.66 22.66 -5.57
CA ASP A 144 11.29 22.93 -5.11
C ASP A 144 10.53 21.62 -4.90
N LEU A 145 10.40 21.20 -3.63
CA LEU A 145 9.74 19.96 -3.27
C LEU A 145 8.24 19.98 -3.51
N GLU A 146 7.59 21.14 -3.39
CA GLU A 146 6.15 21.24 -3.56
C GLU A 146 5.81 21.16 -5.05
N ALA A 147 6.52 21.90 -5.89
CA ALA A 147 6.38 21.83 -7.34
C ALA A 147 6.75 20.44 -7.88
N ALA A 148 7.84 19.84 -7.38
CA ALA A 148 8.24 18.50 -7.78
C ALA A 148 7.18 17.46 -7.41
N ARG A 149 6.70 17.44 -6.15
CA ARG A 149 5.64 16.53 -5.72
C ARG A 149 4.37 16.73 -6.56
N GLN A 150 3.98 17.97 -6.80
CA GLN A 150 2.78 18.28 -7.57
C GLN A 150 2.89 17.76 -9.01
N HIS A 151 4.03 17.97 -9.68
CA HIS A 151 4.25 17.43 -11.02
C HIS A 151 4.24 15.90 -11.04
N LEU A 152 4.92 15.25 -10.10
CA LEU A 152 4.97 13.78 -10.02
C LEU A 152 3.57 13.17 -9.79
N VAL A 153 2.72 13.84 -9.01
CA VAL A 153 1.33 13.41 -8.78
C VAL A 153 0.46 13.73 -9.99
N ASP A 154 0.43 14.99 -10.41
CA ASP A 154 -0.51 15.46 -11.42
C ASP A 154 -0.16 14.93 -12.80
N VAL A 155 1.12 14.98 -13.19
CA VAL A 155 1.54 14.60 -14.54
C VAL A 155 1.72 13.09 -14.62
N PHE A 156 2.59 12.53 -13.78
CA PHE A 156 2.92 11.09 -13.81
C PHE A 156 1.89 10.18 -13.12
N GLY A 157 0.93 10.74 -12.37
CA GLY A 157 -0.12 9.95 -11.74
C GLY A 157 0.36 9.13 -10.55
N LEU A 158 1.47 9.53 -9.89
CA LEU A 158 1.90 8.91 -8.64
C LEU A 158 0.96 9.27 -7.50
N GLU A 159 0.87 8.40 -6.49
CA GLU A 159 0.03 8.66 -5.33
C GLU A 159 0.68 9.72 -4.42
N PRO A 160 -0.10 10.68 -3.87
CA PRO A 160 0.44 11.71 -3.00
C PRO A 160 0.85 11.12 -1.64
N GLY A 161 2.07 11.42 -1.21
CA GLY A 161 2.53 11.17 0.15
C GLY A 161 2.49 12.42 1.04
N PRO A 162 2.86 12.27 2.31
CA PRO A 162 3.04 13.37 3.26
C PRO A 162 3.94 14.48 2.72
N LEU A 163 3.61 15.71 3.10
CA LEU A 163 4.44 16.89 2.87
C LEU A 163 4.62 17.60 4.20
N ARG A 164 5.87 17.74 4.64
CA ARG A 164 6.22 18.34 5.93
C ARG A 164 6.85 19.71 5.73
N ARG A 165 6.37 20.66 6.53
CA ARG A 165 6.92 22.00 6.64
C ARG A 165 7.66 22.17 7.96
N ASP A 166 8.65 23.03 7.98
CA ASP A 166 9.24 23.55 9.22
C ASP A 166 8.38 24.68 9.82
N ASP A 167 8.79 25.19 10.97
CA ASP A 167 8.08 26.27 11.68
C ASP A 167 8.02 27.58 10.88
N ALA A 168 8.92 27.76 9.90
CA ALA A 168 8.92 28.91 9.00
C ALA A 168 8.00 28.70 7.78
N GLY A 169 7.33 27.55 7.67
CA GLY A 169 6.44 27.21 6.56
C GLY A 169 7.16 26.67 5.32
N THR A 170 8.48 26.46 5.38
CA THR A 170 9.27 25.94 4.26
C THR A 170 9.06 24.43 4.14
N VAL A 171 8.85 23.93 2.92
CA VAL A 171 8.76 22.47 2.68
C VAL A 171 10.15 21.87 2.83
N VAL A 172 10.29 20.95 3.79
CA VAL A 172 11.57 20.32 4.14
C VAL A 172 11.60 18.83 3.81
N HIS A 173 10.43 18.23 3.54
CA HIS A 173 10.29 16.84 3.14
C HIS A 173 8.99 16.66 2.37
N ALA A 174 9.02 15.87 1.32
CA ALA A 174 7.82 15.45 0.59
C ALA A 174 7.96 13.99 0.16
N GLU A 175 6.83 13.34 -0.09
CA GLU A 175 6.78 11.96 -0.55
C GLU A 175 5.81 11.83 -1.72
N VAL A 176 6.12 10.91 -2.61
CA VAL A 176 5.19 10.31 -3.56
C VAL A 176 5.25 8.80 -3.43
N ARG A 177 4.19 8.11 -3.83
CA ARG A 177 4.06 6.66 -3.67
C ARG A 177 3.73 5.99 -4.99
N THR A 178 4.24 4.78 -5.12
CA THR A 178 3.83 3.76 -6.08
C THR A 178 3.15 2.63 -5.31
N ALA A 179 2.54 1.68 -6.02
CA ALA A 179 1.90 0.53 -5.38
C ALA A 179 2.86 -0.30 -4.50
N ASP A 180 4.16 -0.29 -4.83
CA ASP A 180 5.21 -1.06 -4.18
C ASP A 180 6.07 -0.25 -3.19
N GLY A 181 5.87 1.07 -3.06
CA GLY A 181 6.63 1.85 -2.08
C GLY A 181 6.59 3.36 -2.17
N VAL A 182 7.55 3.95 -1.47
CA VAL A 182 7.69 5.40 -1.31
C VAL A 182 8.94 5.90 -2.01
N VAL A 183 8.80 7.02 -2.70
CA VAL A 183 9.91 7.84 -3.16
C VAL A 183 9.93 9.09 -2.29
N MET A 184 11.01 9.26 -1.54
CA MET A 184 11.21 10.45 -0.72
C MET A 184 11.81 11.56 -1.56
N LEU A 185 11.35 12.78 -1.33
CA LEU A 185 11.85 13.99 -1.96
C LEU A 185 12.58 14.80 -0.91
N HIS A 186 13.86 15.05 -1.17
CA HIS A 186 14.74 15.79 -0.29
C HIS A 186 15.12 17.13 -0.93
N ARG A 187 15.16 18.19 -0.14
CA ARG A 187 15.61 19.51 -0.61
C ARG A 187 17.08 19.48 -1.03
N VAL A 188 17.49 20.43 -1.86
CA VAL A 188 18.92 20.71 -2.04
C VAL A 188 19.57 21.02 -0.68
N ALA A 189 20.66 20.33 -0.36
CA ALA A 189 21.37 20.43 0.91
C ALA A 189 22.88 20.27 0.67
N PRO A 190 23.59 21.36 0.32
CA PRO A 190 25.01 21.34 0.02
C PRO A 190 25.88 20.82 1.17
N GLU A 191 25.42 21.00 2.42
CA GLU A 191 26.07 20.47 3.63
C GLU A 191 26.19 18.94 3.64
N TRP A 192 25.32 18.25 2.90
CA TRP A 192 25.33 16.80 2.70
C TRP A 192 25.75 16.39 1.27
N GLY A 193 26.19 17.34 0.45
CA GLY A 193 26.53 17.11 -0.95
C GLY A 193 25.32 16.80 -1.84
N LEU A 194 24.11 17.22 -1.44
CA LEU A 194 22.87 16.97 -2.19
C LEU A 194 22.57 18.15 -3.10
N ALA A 195 22.54 17.88 -4.41
CA ALA A 195 22.20 18.84 -5.46
C ALA A 195 21.10 18.27 -6.36
N SER A 196 20.28 19.15 -6.91
CA SER A 196 19.17 18.76 -7.79
C SER A 196 19.61 18.61 -9.25
N PRO A 197 18.87 17.85 -10.09
CA PRO A 197 19.18 17.72 -11.51
C PRO A 197 19.28 19.07 -12.25
N ALA A 198 18.41 20.04 -11.95
CA ALA A 198 18.47 21.36 -12.58
C ALA A 198 19.77 22.10 -12.21
N THR A 199 20.23 21.97 -10.97
CA THR A 199 21.46 22.62 -10.50
C THR A 199 22.70 22.00 -11.15
N LEU A 200 22.70 20.68 -11.33
CA LEU A 200 23.81 19.95 -11.93
C LEU A 200 23.80 20.03 -13.47
N GLY A 201 22.67 20.33 -14.09
CA GLY A 201 22.48 20.22 -15.55
C GLY A 201 22.60 18.79 -16.06
N ALA A 202 22.49 17.81 -15.16
CA ALA A 202 22.62 16.39 -15.44
C ALA A 202 21.88 15.59 -14.37
N ALA A 203 21.35 14.43 -14.76
CA ALA A 203 20.80 13.46 -13.83
C ALA A 203 21.90 12.53 -13.33
N THR A 204 22.03 12.40 -12.01
CA THR A 204 22.96 11.45 -11.36
C THR A 204 22.32 10.09 -11.08
N GLY A 205 21.02 9.97 -11.36
CA GLY A 205 20.23 8.76 -11.27
C GLY A 205 18.92 8.90 -12.06
N MET A 206 18.22 7.79 -12.24
CA MET A 206 16.96 7.69 -12.98
C MET A 206 16.07 6.67 -12.28
N LEU A 207 14.76 6.95 -12.21
CA LEU A 207 13.78 5.97 -11.75
C LEU A 207 13.06 5.33 -12.93
N VAL A 208 12.89 4.01 -12.80
CA VAL A 208 12.06 3.20 -13.69
C VAL A 208 10.86 2.75 -12.87
N VAL A 209 9.66 3.04 -13.36
CA VAL A 209 8.41 2.72 -12.67
C VAL A 209 7.64 1.68 -13.49
N THR A 210 7.28 0.57 -12.86
CA THR A 210 6.40 -0.41 -13.50
C THR A 210 4.96 0.10 -13.51
N VAL A 211 4.35 0.13 -14.68
CA VAL A 211 2.94 0.49 -14.89
C VAL A 211 2.18 -0.72 -15.44
N GLN A 212 0.86 -0.74 -15.24
CA GLN A 212 0.03 -1.85 -15.74
C GLN A 212 -0.10 -1.83 -17.27
N ASP A 213 -0.20 -0.64 -17.85
CA ASP A 213 -0.35 -0.43 -19.29
C ASP A 213 0.47 0.81 -19.69
N VAL A 214 1.53 0.57 -20.44
CA VAL A 214 2.49 1.59 -20.88
C VAL A 214 1.86 2.60 -21.84
N ASP A 215 1.01 2.16 -22.77
CA ASP A 215 0.39 3.04 -23.74
C ASP A 215 -0.67 3.94 -23.10
N ALA A 216 -1.48 3.36 -22.22
CA ALA A 216 -2.50 4.12 -21.49
C ALA A 216 -1.87 5.14 -20.53
N HIS A 217 -0.80 4.76 -19.82
CA HIS A 217 -0.08 5.66 -18.93
C HIS A 217 0.62 6.78 -19.71
N HIS A 218 1.30 6.47 -20.82
CA HIS A 218 1.88 7.46 -21.73
C HIS A 218 0.83 8.45 -22.24
N ALA A 219 -0.31 7.97 -22.73
CA ALA A 219 -1.38 8.84 -23.23
C ALA A 219 -1.90 9.79 -22.14
N ALA A 220 -2.02 9.32 -20.90
CA ALA A 220 -2.39 10.14 -19.76
C ALA A 220 -1.33 11.19 -19.44
N VAL A 221 -0.03 10.83 -19.44
CA VAL A 221 1.08 11.78 -19.21
C VAL A 221 1.09 12.88 -20.27
N VAL A 222 0.93 12.54 -21.56
CA VAL A 222 0.84 13.52 -22.65
C VAL A 222 -0.37 14.44 -22.48
N ALA A 223 -1.55 13.90 -22.14
CA ALA A 223 -2.76 14.69 -21.93
C ALA A 223 -2.62 15.69 -20.76
N ARG A 224 -1.76 15.39 -19.80
CA ARG A 224 -1.47 16.25 -18.64
C ARG A 224 -0.27 17.18 -18.87
N GLY A 225 0.23 17.27 -20.10
CA GLY A 225 1.32 18.17 -20.49
C GLY A 225 2.71 17.68 -20.13
N GLY A 226 2.88 16.37 -19.86
CA GLY A 226 4.19 15.77 -19.63
C GLY A 226 5.09 15.82 -20.87
N THR A 227 6.40 15.94 -20.65
CA THR A 227 7.39 15.97 -21.73
C THR A 227 7.94 14.57 -21.98
N VAL A 228 7.54 13.95 -23.08
CA VAL A 228 7.99 12.61 -23.48
C VAL A 228 9.36 12.69 -24.16
N THR A 229 10.31 11.85 -23.75
CA THR A 229 11.65 11.76 -24.36
C THR A 229 11.69 10.76 -25.51
N PHE A 230 10.98 9.64 -25.37
CA PHE A 230 10.74 8.68 -26.45
C PHE A 230 9.37 8.00 -26.26
N PRO A 231 8.63 7.71 -27.35
CA PRO A 231 7.30 7.12 -27.28
C PRO A 231 7.35 5.63 -26.87
N PRO A 232 6.23 5.03 -26.47
CA PRO A 232 6.11 3.60 -26.18
C PRO A 232 6.69 2.71 -27.27
N ALA A 233 7.64 1.85 -26.89
CA ALA A 233 8.27 0.88 -27.78
C ALA A 233 8.61 -0.43 -27.05
N ASP A 234 8.60 -1.52 -27.79
CA ASP A 234 9.04 -2.83 -27.30
C ASP A 234 10.57 -2.90 -27.33
N GLN A 235 11.16 -3.35 -26.24
CA GLN A 235 12.60 -3.37 -26.01
C GLN A 235 13.14 -4.79 -26.13
N SER A 236 14.39 -4.92 -26.58
CA SER A 236 15.04 -6.23 -26.79
C SER A 236 15.20 -7.07 -25.51
N TYR A 237 15.07 -6.43 -24.34
CA TYR A 237 15.15 -7.05 -23.03
C TYR A 237 13.76 -7.38 -22.43
N GLY A 238 12.71 -7.42 -23.26
CA GLY A 238 11.44 -8.08 -22.91
C GLY A 238 10.38 -7.20 -22.25
N VAL A 239 10.46 -5.88 -22.43
CA VAL A 239 9.49 -4.93 -21.87
C VAL A 239 8.96 -4.00 -22.94
N ARG A 240 7.77 -3.46 -22.71
CA ARG A 240 7.29 -2.24 -23.36
C ARG A 240 7.67 -1.06 -22.49
N GLU A 241 8.21 0.01 -23.06
CA GLU A 241 8.77 1.14 -22.30
C GLU A 241 8.55 2.47 -23.03
N TYR A 242 8.34 3.55 -22.26
CA TYR A 242 8.49 4.92 -22.75
C TYR A 242 9.24 5.79 -21.74
N GLY A 243 9.80 6.91 -22.20
CA GLY A 243 10.53 7.86 -21.36
C GLY A 243 9.87 9.22 -21.27
N ALA A 244 10.06 9.89 -20.12
CA ALA A 244 9.61 11.26 -19.90
C ALA A 244 10.66 12.06 -19.10
N LEU A 245 10.53 13.39 -19.11
CA LEU A 245 11.29 14.29 -18.25
C LEU A 245 10.48 14.63 -17.00
N GLY A 246 11.13 14.54 -15.84
CA GLY A 246 10.58 14.94 -14.56
C GLY A 246 10.61 16.46 -14.32
N PRO A 247 10.30 16.90 -13.09
CA PRO A 247 10.09 18.31 -12.76
C PRO A 247 11.29 19.21 -13.04
N GLU A 248 12.51 18.67 -12.99
CA GLU A 248 13.75 19.41 -13.21
C GLU A 248 14.52 18.95 -14.46
N GLY A 249 13.83 18.25 -15.38
CA GLY A 249 14.42 17.79 -16.64
C GLY A 249 15.24 16.50 -16.52
N GLU A 250 15.21 15.83 -15.37
CA GLU A 250 15.80 14.51 -15.21
C GLU A 250 14.98 13.42 -15.91
N PRO A 251 15.60 12.36 -16.43
CA PRO A 251 14.88 11.31 -17.12
C PRO A 251 14.11 10.41 -16.13
N TRP A 252 12.95 9.98 -16.57
CA TRP A 252 12.10 8.94 -15.96
C TRP A 252 11.71 7.93 -17.03
N SER A 253 11.58 6.66 -16.63
CA SER A 253 11.08 5.59 -17.51
C SER A 253 9.89 4.91 -16.87
N PHE A 254 8.94 4.51 -17.72
CA PHE A 254 7.79 3.72 -17.33
C PHE A 254 7.69 2.51 -18.24
N TRP A 255 7.57 1.32 -17.64
CA TRP A 255 7.63 0.07 -18.39
C TRP A 255 6.64 -0.98 -17.89
N SER A 256 6.42 -2.00 -18.69
CA SER A 256 5.71 -3.23 -18.30
C SER A 256 6.32 -4.43 -19.04
N PRO A 257 6.38 -5.63 -18.44
CA PRO A 257 6.78 -6.83 -19.16
C PRO A 257 5.94 -7.05 -20.42
N LEU A 258 6.56 -7.57 -21.48
CA LEU A 258 5.81 -8.05 -22.64
C LEU A 258 5.08 -9.36 -22.29
N PRO A 259 3.95 -9.67 -22.98
CA PRO A 259 3.20 -10.92 -22.78
C PRO A 259 4.00 -12.19 -23.11
#